data_AF-A0A3D5HEI4-F1
#
_entry.id   AF-A0A3D5HEI4-F1
#
_cell.length_a   1.000
_cell.length_b   1.000
_cell.length_c   1.000
_cell.angle_alpha   90.00
_cell.angle_beta   90.00
_cell.angle_gamma   90.00
#
_symmetry.space_group_name_H-M   'P 1'
#
loop_
_entity.id
_entity.type
_entity.pdbx_description
1 polymer ?
#
loop_
_entity_poly.entity_id
_entity_poly.type
_entity_poly.pdbx_seq_one_letter_code
_entity_poly.pdbx_strand_id
1 'polypeptide(L)'
;MTKIDNKILINVEDDETRIALLHGNKLDNLYIEQTHRSQKVGNIYCGKVIKVQPSFQAAFIDYGEERHGFLSLSDINFQVYKPSREGRGRP
;
A
#
# COMPACT_ATOMS: atom_id res chain seq x y z
N MET A 1 -29.26 -6.31 -28.26
CA MET A 1 -28.79 -6.47 -26.88
C MET A 1 -28.41 -5.10 -26.37
N THR A 2 -29.22 -4.52 -25.48
CA THR A 2 -28.96 -3.18 -24.90
C THR A 2 -27.68 -3.25 -24.07
N LYS A 3 -26.71 -2.40 -24.39
CA LYS A 3 -25.47 -2.28 -23.63
C LYS A 3 -25.85 -1.81 -22.22
N ILE A 4 -25.55 -2.62 -21.22
CA ILE A 4 -25.72 -2.22 -19.83
C ILE A 4 -24.44 -1.49 -19.45
N ASP A 5 -24.57 -0.21 -19.11
CA ASP A 5 -23.42 0.65 -18.82
C ASP A 5 -22.96 0.48 -17.38
N ASN A 6 -21.66 0.31 -17.19
CA ASN A 6 -21.04 0.35 -15.86
C ASN A 6 -20.71 1.80 -15.50
N LYS A 7 -21.17 2.25 -14.33
CA LYS A 7 -20.95 3.61 -13.85
C LYS A 7 -20.26 3.59 -12.49
N ILE A 8 -19.39 4.56 -12.27
CA ILE A 8 -18.82 4.87 -10.96
C ILE A 8 -19.37 6.23 -10.55
N LEU A 9 -20.05 6.30 -9.42
CA LEU A 9 -20.49 7.56 -8.82
C LEU A 9 -19.65 7.83 -7.57
N ILE A 10 -19.12 9.04 -7.46
CA ILE A 10 -18.28 9.48 -6.35
C ILE A 10 -18.97 10.67 -5.70
N ASN A 11 -19.30 10.55 -4.41
CA ASN A 11 -19.73 11.66 -3.56
C ASN A 11 -18.65 11.97 -2.54
N VAL A 12 -18.27 13.23 -2.41
CA VAL A 12 -17.23 13.69 -1.48
C VAL A 12 -17.83 14.76 -0.60
N GLU A 13 -17.87 14.49 0.71
CA GLU A 13 -18.32 15.38 1.77
C GLU A 13 -17.18 15.59 2.78
N ASP A 14 -17.34 16.53 3.70
CA ASP A 14 -16.29 16.86 4.69
C ASP A 14 -15.89 15.65 5.57
N ASP A 15 -16.87 14.86 6.00
CA ASP A 15 -16.66 13.73 6.93
C ASP A 15 -16.57 12.35 6.26
N GLU A 16 -16.99 12.23 4.99
CA GLU A 16 -16.99 10.95 4.30
C GLU A 16 -16.87 11.07 2.77
N THR A 17 -16.28 10.05 2.17
CA THR A 17 -16.31 9.82 0.72
C THR A 17 -17.06 8.52 0.43
N ARG A 18 -17.97 8.56 -0.55
CA ARG A 18 -18.78 7.40 -0.97
C ARG A 18 -18.53 7.11 -2.43
N ILE A 19 -18.22 5.86 -2.76
CA ILE A 19 -18.01 5.39 -4.13
C ILE A 19 -18.98 4.26 -4.42
N ALA A 20 -19.88 4.48 -5.38
CA ALA A 20 -20.86 3.50 -5.82
C ALA A 20 -20.50 2.94 -7.21
N LEU A 21 -20.45 1.62 -7.32
CA LEU A 21 -20.37 0.90 -8.58
C LEU A 21 -21.78 0.50 -9.02
N LEU A 22 -22.19 0.91 -10.21
CA LEU A 22 -23.49 0.57 -10.77
C LEU A 22 -23.33 -0.24 -12.05
N HIS A 23 -24.19 -1.23 -12.21
CA HIS A 23 -24.41 -1.94 -13.46
C HIS A 23 -25.80 -1.54 -13.99
N GLY A 24 -25.83 -0.63 -14.97
CA GLY A 24 -27.04 0.07 -15.41
C GLY A 24 -27.50 1.10 -14.37
N ASN A 25 -28.70 0.88 -13.80
CA ASN A 25 -29.24 1.67 -12.69
C ASN A 25 -29.30 0.87 -11.37
N LYS A 26 -28.71 -0.34 -11.33
CA LYS A 26 -28.65 -1.16 -10.14
C LYS A 26 -27.31 -0.95 -9.43
N LEU A 27 -27.35 -0.67 -8.14
CA LEU A 27 -26.17 -0.65 -7.28
C LEU A 27 -25.58 -2.06 -7.20
N ASP A 28 -24.32 -2.19 -7.57
CA ASP A 28 -23.57 -3.44 -7.47
C ASP A 28 -22.73 -3.46 -6.20
N ASN A 29 -21.99 -2.38 -5.93
CA ASN A 29 -21.21 -2.25 -4.70
C ASN A 29 -21.12 -0.80 -4.19
N LEU A 30 -20.90 -0.63 -2.89
CA LEU A 30 -20.78 0.66 -2.23
C LEU A 30 -19.59 0.65 -1.26
N TYR A 31 -18.67 1.59 -1.45
CA TYR A 31 -17.56 1.87 -0.54
C TYR A 31 -17.81 3.19 0.18
N ILE A 32 -17.59 3.21 1.49
CA ILE A 32 -17.70 4.40 2.32
C ILE A 32 -16.41 4.52 3.13
N GLU A 33 -15.73 5.66 2.99
CA GLU A 33 -14.52 5.99 3.72
C GLU A 33 -14.78 7.24 4.58
N GLN A 34 -14.44 7.17 5.87
CA GLN A 34 -14.57 8.31 6.78
C GLN A 34 -13.28 9.14 6.78
N THR A 35 -13.39 10.46 6.63
CA THR A 35 -12.23 11.37 6.52
C THR A 35 -11.31 11.32 7.75
N HIS A 36 -11.87 11.09 8.95
CA HIS A 36 -11.11 11.07 10.20
C HIS A 36 -10.29 9.79 10.44
N ARG A 37 -10.44 8.76 9.61
CA ARG A 37 -9.75 7.47 9.76
C ARG A 37 -8.77 7.24 8.61
N SER A 38 -7.54 7.74 8.76
CA SER A 38 -6.47 7.42 7.81
C SER A 38 -6.16 5.91 7.84
N GLN A 39 -6.56 5.18 6.80
CA GLN A 39 -6.21 3.78 6.62
C GLN A 39 -4.81 3.69 6.03
N LYS A 40 -3.86 3.14 6.81
CA LYS A 40 -2.47 2.93 6.35
C LYS A 40 -2.24 1.57 5.70
N VAL A 41 -3.23 0.68 5.78
CA VAL A 41 -3.16 -0.67 5.22
C VAL A 41 -3.19 -0.59 3.70
N GLY A 42 -2.24 -1.25 3.03
CA GLY A 42 -2.12 -1.25 1.57
C GLY A 42 -1.27 -0.12 0.99
N ASN A 43 -0.83 0.83 1.81
CA ASN A 43 0.09 1.87 1.38
C ASN A 43 1.47 1.31 1.04
N ILE A 44 2.15 1.97 0.10
CA ILE A 44 3.50 1.62 -0.33
C ILE A 44 4.42 2.79 0.00
N TYR A 45 5.53 2.50 0.68
CA TYR A 45 6.48 3.50 1.15
C TYR A 45 7.89 3.16 0.66
N CYS A 46 8.72 4.20 0.49
CA CYS A 46 10.17 4.05 0.41
C CYS A 46 10.77 4.29 1.79
N GLY A 47 11.11 3.22 2.49
CA GLY A 47 11.65 3.29 3.86
C GLY A 47 13.16 3.01 3.91
N LYS A 48 13.80 3.49 4.98
CA LYS A 48 15.20 3.23 5.29
C LYS A 48 15.31 2.20 6.40
N VAL A 49 16.13 1.17 6.20
CA VAL A 49 16.51 0.24 7.27
C VAL A 49 17.32 1.00 8.32
N ILE A 50 16.81 1.07 9.55
CA ILE A 50 17.51 1.75 10.65
C ILE A 50 18.21 0.79 11.60
N LYS A 51 17.70 -0.45 11.72
CA LYS A 51 18.25 -1.46 12.62
C LYS A 51 17.88 -2.86 12.14
N VAL A 52 18.85 -3.75 12.07
CA VAL A 52 18.62 -5.19 11.87
C VAL A 52 18.62 -5.86 13.24
N GLN A 53 17.65 -6.75 13.49
CA GLN A 53 17.53 -7.54 14.71
C GLN A 53 17.60 -9.03 14.40
N PRO A 54 18.79 -9.65 14.49
CA PRO A 54 18.97 -11.07 14.17
C PRO A 54 18.14 -12.00 15.06
N SER A 55 18.01 -11.69 16.36
CA SER A 55 17.26 -12.51 17.32
C SER A 55 15.78 -12.67 16.97
N PHE A 56 15.20 -11.70 16.26
CA PHE A 56 13.82 -11.74 15.78
C PHE A 56 13.70 -12.07 14.30
N GLN A 57 14.84 -12.32 13.62
CA GLN A 57 14.90 -12.47 12.17
C GLN A 57 14.14 -11.34 11.45
N ALA A 58 14.44 -10.09 11.80
CA ALA A 58 13.70 -8.93 11.31
C ALA A 58 14.55 -7.66 11.21
N ALA A 59 13.98 -6.63 10.59
CA ALA A 59 14.54 -5.29 10.53
C ALA A 59 13.49 -4.24 10.90
N PHE A 60 13.93 -3.16 11.54
CA PHE A 60 13.14 -1.97 11.75
C PHE A 60 13.38 -0.96 10.63
N ILE A 61 12.28 -0.43 10.09
CA ILE A 61 12.26 0.45 8.93
C ILE A 61 11.70 1.81 9.36
N ASP A 62 12.45 2.89 9.09
CA ASP A 62 11.89 4.23 9.11
C ASP A 62 11.21 4.51 7.77
N TYR A 63 9.91 4.73 7.79
CA TYR A 63 9.08 5.01 6.61
C TYR A 63 8.32 6.34 6.73
N GLY A 64 8.76 7.21 7.66
CA GLY A 64 8.18 8.55 7.87
C GLY A 64 7.05 8.63 8.91
N GLU A 65 6.82 7.57 9.67
CA GLU A 65 5.82 7.51 10.74
C GLU A 65 6.43 7.62 12.14
N GLU A 66 5.62 8.01 13.12
CA GLU A 66 6.06 8.16 14.53
C GLU A 66 6.70 6.88 15.09
N ARG A 67 6.19 5.71 14.67
CA ARG A 67 6.74 4.40 15.04
C ARG A 67 7.33 3.71 13.83
N HIS A 68 8.54 3.20 13.99
CA HIS A 68 9.22 2.41 12.98
C HIS A 68 8.43 1.15 12.63
N GLY A 69 8.47 0.82 11.34
CA GLY A 69 7.86 -0.38 10.80
C GLY A 69 8.70 -1.60 11.17
N PHE A 70 8.05 -2.75 11.25
CA PHE A 70 8.68 -4.03 11.46
C PHE A 70 8.60 -4.83 10.15
N LEU A 71 9.75 -5.28 9.65
CA LEU A 71 9.85 -6.11 8.45
C LEU A 71 10.49 -7.45 8.83
N SER A 72 9.68 -8.52 8.83
CA SER A 72 10.16 -9.89 9.04
C SER A 72 11.00 -10.37 7.87
N LEU A 73 12.00 -11.21 8.13
CA LEU A 73 12.79 -11.87 7.10
C LEU A 73 11.94 -12.70 6.14
N SER A 74 10.85 -13.31 6.64
CA SER A 74 9.90 -14.10 5.82
C SER A 74 9.19 -13.28 4.75
N ASP A 75 9.06 -11.97 4.97
CA ASP A 75 8.28 -11.08 4.11
C ASP A 75 9.17 -10.37 3.08
N ILE A 76 10.48 -10.63 3.11
CA ILE A 76 11.43 -10.09 2.14
C ILE A 76 11.38 -10.92 0.86
N ASN A 77 11.01 -10.28 -0.25
CA ASN A 77 11.15 -10.88 -1.57
C ASN A 77 12.60 -10.77 -2.04
N PHE A 78 13.35 -11.87 -2.00
CA PHE A 78 14.75 -11.90 -2.43
C PHE A 78 14.96 -11.74 -3.93
N GLN A 79 13.94 -11.93 -4.77
CA GLN A 79 14.06 -11.78 -6.22
C GLN A 79 14.19 -10.31 -6.65
N VAL A 80 13.65 -9.37 -5.87
CA VAL A 80 13.81 -7.93 -6.12
C VAL A 80 15.14 -7.39 -5.63
N TYR A 81 15.85 -8.14 -4.77
CA TYR A 81 17.22 -7.80 -4.43
C TYR A 81 18.14 -8.14 -5.60
N LYS A 82 18.46 -7.12 -6.40
CA LYS A 82 19.55 -7.20 -7.37
C LYS A 82 20.82 -6.75 -6.64
N PRO A 83 21.74 -7.66 -6.28
CA PRO A 83 23.06 -7.22 -5.84
C PRO A 83 23.60 -6.30 -6.93
N SER A 84 24.01 -5.10 -6.55
CA SER A 84 24.68 -4.18 -7.47
C SER A 84 25.76 -4.97 -8.19
N ARG A 85 25.67 -5.04 -9.53
CA ARG A 85 26.71 -5.66 -10.35
C ARG A 85 28.05 -5.22 -9.80
N GLU A 86 28.88 -6.19 -9.42
CA GLU A 86 30.24 -5.95 -8.94
C GLU A 86 30.84 -4.79 -9.71
N GLY A 87 31.26 -3.76 -8.99
CA GLY A 87 32.11 -2.74 -9.55
C GLY A 87 33.37 -3.44 -10.03
N ARG A 88 33.38 -3.79 -11.32
CA ARG A 88 34.58 -4.16 -12.06
C ARG A 88 35.61 -3.08 -11.82
N GLY A 89 36.63 -3.43 -11.04
CA GLY A 89 37.99 -2.91 -11.09
C GLY A 89 38.17 -1.45 -10.69
N ARG A 90 39.02 -1.25 -9.68
CA ARG A 90 40.17 -0.36 -9.81
C ARG A 90 41.39 -1.05 -9.17
N PRO A 91 42.59 -0.89 -9.76
CA PRO A 91 43.74 -1.77 -9.59
C PRO A 91 44.34 -1.77 -8.18
#